data_AF-A0A6A6GEV1-F1
#
_entry.id   AF-A0A6A6GEV1-F1
#
_cell.length_a   1.000
_cell.length_b   1.000
_cell.length_c   1.000
_cell.angle_alpha   90.00
_cell.angle_beta   90.00
_cell.angle_gamma   90.00
#
_symmetry.space_group_name_H-M   'P 1'
#
loop_
_entity.id
_entity.type
_entity.pdbx_description
1 polymer ?
#
loop_
_entity_poly.entity_id
_entity_poly.type
_entity_poly.pdbx_seq_one_letter_code
_entity_poly.pdbx_strand_id
1 'polypeptide(L)'
;MPIIPPVVFTDSQLQAFYTRIHLPSRHRHSIASPDLGFTLTSPTKSLELLAAIIRHTLATVPFENLALHYSPHHTVSISPSFLFNKIVSSNPETCHRGGYCMENNNLVLTVLRTLGFDVYPVGAKINESVSSDDRTVPYDQLKYGGWSHMVNLVTLPLENGGEGTFLCDVGFGAGGPSRPMFVEEGSIVSNMPGKGGAREASEGAQLVRLTREKVTQTTRGRGAGNEMWVFARMVEGGDFRPFYAFTEQEFFPEDFAIMNHSTSTSRTSWFTFAVVCLRKILDEKEQEVVGEIALFDRGVKKRMYGETVETREFKTEDDRTTREASAVSSPNTSNSFKFSLEDETFSDFTIHYGDRSQKVHKHMLYTRSGYFQKLFTSGFKESTANEIRLHEEDTDLVTLLLKHDRGLMYCSWCRKMSTDADFDGCVVGFRGTGPFK
;
A
#
# COMPACT_ATOMS: atom_id res chain seq x y z
N MET A 1 -15.34 -28.97 -7.87
CA MET A 1 -13.90 -28.90 -7.51
C MET A 1 -13.79 -29.25 -6.03
N PRO A 2 -12.73 -29.94 -5.58
CA PRO A 2 -12.56 -30.25 -4.17
C PRO A 2 -12.38 -28.97 -3.34
N ILE A 3 -12.85 -28.98 -2.09
CA ILE A 3 -12.59 -27.89 -1.14
C ILE A 3 -11.09 -27.91 -0.83
N ILE A 4 -10.40 -26.82 -1.17
CA ILE A 4 -8.97 -26.66 -0.90
C ILE A 4 -8.82 -26.07 0.51
N PRO A 5 -7.91 -26.60 1.35
CA PRO A 5 -7.62 -25.99 2.65
C PRO A 5 -7.25 -24.51 2.50
N PRO A 6 -7.54 -23.66 3.50
CA PRO A 6 -7.10 -22.27 3.50
C PRO A 6 -5.59 -22.17 3.28
N VAL A 7 -5.18 -21.22 2.44
CA VAL A 7 -3.76 -20.97 2.17
C VAL A 7 -3.09 -20.42 3.43
N VAL A 8 -1.92 -20.98 3.75
CA VAL A 8 -1.02 -20.51 4.82
C VAL A 8 0.38 -20.31 4.26
N PHE A 9 1.17 -19.48 4.93
CA PHE A 9 2.56 -19.23 4.61
C PHE A 9 3.50 -20.28 5.19
N THR A 10 4.64 -20.46 4.54
CA THR A 10 5.78 -21.16 5.15
C THR A 10 6.39 -20.29 6.26
N ASP A 11 7.20 -20.90 7.13
CA ASP A 11 7.90 -20.14 8.17
C ASP A 11 8.80 -19.04 7.58
N SER A 12 9.50 -19.31 6.48
CA SER A 12 10.31 -18.31 5.78
C SER A 12 9.49 -17.13 5.24
N GLN A 13 8.30 -17.40 4.69
CA GLN A 13 7.38 -16.35 4.24
C GLN A 13 6.85 -15.53 5.41
N LEU A 14 6.54 -16.18 6.53
CA LEU A 14 6.11 -15.50 7.76
C LEU A 14 7.22 -14.60 8.32
N GLN A 15 8.47 -15.05 8.35
CA GLN A 15 9.62 -14.22 8.75
C GLN A 15 9.86 -13.04 7.81
N ALA A 16 9.66 -13.24 6.49
CA ALA A 16 9.72 -12.16 5.51
C ALA A 16 8.62 -11.12 5.77
N PHE A 17 7.41 -11.55 6.11
CA PHE A 17 6.31 -10.66 6.49
C PHE A 17 6.66 -9.85 7.75
N TYR A 18 7.16 -10.49 8.81
CA TYR A 18 7.59 -9.78 10.03
C TYR A 18 8.66 -8.73 9.73
N THR A 19 9.59 -9.06 8.83
CA THR A 19 10.63 -8.12 8.39
C THR A 19 10.02 -6.95 7.63
N ARG A 20 9.10 -7.23 6.69
CA ARG A 20 8.41 -6.22 5.88
C ARG A 20 7.65 -5.19 6.72
N ILE A 21 7.03 -5.62 7.81
CA ILE A 21 6.26 -4.72 8.68
C ILE A 21 7.06 -4.17 9.86
N HIS A 22 8.36 -4.49 9.94
CA HIS A 22 9.21 -4.17 11.09
C HIS A 22 8.62 -4.63 12.42
N LEU A 23 8.06 -5.84 12.48
CA LEU A 23 7.46 -6.36 13.70
C LEU A 23 8.55 -6.54 14.78
N PRO A 24 8.37 -6.06 16.03
CA PRO A 24 9.34 -6.24 17.10
C PRO A 24 9.60 -7.72 17.38
N SER A 25 10.86 -8.09 17.69
CA SER A 25 11.27 -9.49 17.89
C SER A 25 10.44 -10.23 18.94
N ARG A 26 9.97 -9.54 19.99
CA ARG A 26 9.10 -10.10 21.04
C ARG A 26 7.75 -10.63 20.53
N HIS A 27 7.30 -10.18 19.36
CA HIS A 27 6.06 -10.62 18.72
C HIS A 27 6.30 -11.57 17.53
N ARG A 28 7.56 -11.93 17.25
CA ARG A 28 7.89 -12.83 16.13
C ARG A 28 7.88 -14.27 16.61
N HIS A 29 6.92 -15.03 16.11
CA HIS A 29 6.81 -16.46 16.39
C HIS A 29 7.09 -17.28 15.12
N SER A 30 7.82 -18.38 15.27
CA SER A 30 7.87 -19.44 14.25
C SER A 30 6.63 -20.32 14.35
N ILE A 31 6.17 -20.88 13.23
CA ILE A 31 4.99 -21.77 13.16
C ILE A 31 5.18 -22.99 14.09
N ALA A 32 6.41 -23.50 14.20
CA ALA A 32 6.74 -24.65 15.04
C ALA A 32 6.98 -24.31 16.52
N SER A 33 6.88 -23.04 16.91
CA SER A 33 7.19 -22.59 18.27
C SER A 33 6.11 -23.05 19.26
N PRO A 34 6.46 -23.80 20.34
CA PRO A 34 5.51 -24.15 21.38
C PRO A 34 4.91 -22.93 22.12
N ASP A 35 5.66 -21.83 22.19
CA ASP A 35 5.22 -20.58 22.82
C ASP A 35 4.11 -19.87 22.02
N LEU A 36 3.98 -20.17 20.73
CA LEU A 36 2.88 -19.63 19.90
C LEU A 36 1.53 -20.15 20.41
N GLY A 37 1.41 -21.45 20.69
CA GLY A 37 0.17 -22.02 21.25
C GLY A 37 -0.21 -21.42 22.61
N PHE A 38 0.78 -21.17 23.48
CA PHE A 38 0.55 -20.47 24.75
C PHE A 38 0.13 -19.01 24.54
N THR A 39 0.73 -18.33 23.58
CA THR A 39 0.42 -16.94 23.24
C THR A 39 -1.02 -16.80 22.75
N LEU A 40 -1.49 -17.68 21.87
CA LEU A 40 -2.84 -17.64 21.31
C LEU A 40 -3.94 -17.99 22.32
N THR A 41 -3.63 -18.81 23.32
CA THR A 41 -4.58 -19.20 24.38
C THR A 41 -4.62 -18.23 25.56
N SER A 42 -3.69 -17.27 25.62
CA SER A 42 -3.68 -16.21 26.62
C SER A 42 -4.47 -14.99 26.13
N PRO A 43 -5.50 -14.51 26.87
CA PRO A 43 -6.26 -13.32 26.49
C PRO A 43 -5.37 -12.09 26.21
N THR A 44 -4.47 -11.77 27.14
CA THR A 44 -3.60 -10.60 27.03
C THR A 44 -2.59 -10.74 25.89
N LYS A 45 -1.89 -11.89 25.79
CA LYS A 45 -0.81 -12.06 24.80
C LYS A 45 -1.35 -12.18 23.37
N SER A 46 -2.48 -12.86 23.17
CA SER A 46 -3.11 -13.01 21.85
C SER A 46 -3.58 -11.65 21.31
N LEU A 47 -4.22 -10.85 22.15
CA LEU A 47 -4.63 -9.48 21.80
C LEU A 47 -3.41 -8.57 21.55
N GLU A 48 -2.36 -8.68 22.35
CA GLU A 48 -1.12 -7.90 22.18
C GLU A 48 -0.44 -8.23 20.83
N LEU A 49 -0.33 -9.51 20.48
CA LEU A 49 0.21 -9.96 19.20
C LEU A 49 -0.65 -9.46 18.03
N LEU A 50 -1.97 -9.62 18.10
CA LEU A 50 -2.90 -9.17 17.06
C LEU A 50 -2.82 -7.65 16.86
N ALA A 51 -2.80 -6.88 17.96
CA ALA A 51 -2.65 -5.44 17.91
C ALA A 51 -1.31 -4.99 17.33
N ALA A 52 -0.22 -5.71 17.64
CA ALA A 52 1.10 -5.46 17.05
C ALA A 52 1.10 -5.69 15.54
N ILE A 53 0.56 -6.82 15.07
CA ILE A 53 0.47 -7.13 13.63
C ILE A 53 -0.32 -6.04 12.89
N ILE A 54 -1.48 -5.63 13.43
CA ILE A 54 -2.32 -4.60 12.81
C ILE A 54 -1.60 -3.26 12.72
N ARG A 55 -1.08 -2.72 13.83
CA ARG A 55 -0.46 -1.38 13.85
C ARG A 55 0.80 -1.30 12.98
N HIS A 56 1.63 -2.34 13.00
CA HIS A 56 2.84 -2.40 12.19
C HIS A 56 2.51 -2.57 10.70
N THR A 57 1.50 -3.36 10.35
CA THR A 57 1.02 -3.48 8.97
C THR A 57 0.51 -2.13 8.47
N LEU A 58 -0.37 -1.47 9.21
CA LEU A 58 -0.93 -0.15 8.87
C LEU A 58 0.14 0.94 8.66
N ALA A 59 1.25 0.86 9.38
CA ALA A 59 2.34 1.83 9.30
C ALA A 59 3.29 1.62 8.11
N THR A 60 3.37 0.40 7.59
CA THR A 60 4.42 -0.03 6.64
C THR A 60 3.88 -0.50 5.30
N VAL A 61 2.68 -1.10 5.27
CA VAL A 61 1.97 -1.54 4.06
C VAL A 61 0.93 -0.48 3.71
N PRO A 62 1.17 0.33 2.66
CA PRO A 62 0.25 1.40 2.33
C PRO A 62 -1.10 0.87 1.84
N PHE A 63 -2.16 1.61 2.10
CA PHE A 63 -3.41 1.51 1.37
C PHE A 63 -3.27 2.28 0.06
N GLU A 64 -3.35 1.62 -1.07
CA GLU A 64 -3.08 2.24 -2.37
C GLU A 64 -3.75 1.53 -3.54
N ASN A 65 -3.96 2.25 -4.63
CA ASN A 65 -4.52 1.71 -5.87
C ASN A 65 -3.62 1.94 -7.10
N LEU A 66 -2.32 2.17 -6.89
CA LEU A 66 -1.40 2.56 -7.95
C LEU A 66 -1.28 1.48 -9.05
N ALA A 67 -1.57 0.21 -8.74
CA ALA A 67 -1.64 -0.84 -9.76
C ALA A 67 -2.69 -0.51 -10.85
N LEU A 68 -3.82 0.10 -10.50
CA LEU A 68 -4.86 0.50 -11.46
C LEU A 68 -4.45 1.68 -12.34
N HIS A 69 -3.46 2.48 -11.93
CA HIS A 69 -3.10 3.73 -12.61
C HIS A 69 -1.75 3.65 -13.33
N TYR A 70 -0.86 2.79 -12.85
CA TYR A 70 0.55 2.78 -13.27
C TYR A 70 1.09 1.41 -13.64
N SER A 71 0.39 0.31 -13.31
CA SER A 71 0.85 -0.99 -13.80
C SER A 71 0.49 -1.16 -15.28
N PRO A 72 1.34 -1.81 -16.10
CA PRO A 72 1.04 -2.04 -17.51
C PRO A 72 -0.30 -2.76 -17.75
N HIS A 73 -0.71 -3.60 -16.80
CA HIS A 73 -1.92 -4.40 -16.93
C HIS A 73 -3.17 -3.74 -16.35
N HIS A 74 -3.01 -2.72 -15.49
CA HIS A 74 -4.12 -2.04 -14.81
C HIS A 74 -5.07 -3.02 -14.08
N THR A 75 -4.54 -4.13 -13.55
CA THR A 75 -5.29 -5.17 -12.87
C THR A 75 -4.92 -5.27 -11.39
N VAL A 76 -5.88 -5.77 -10.60
CA VAL A 76 -5.68 -6.07 -9.17
C VAL A 76 -5.95 -7.55 -8.94
N SER A 77 -4.97 -8.24 -8.36
CA SER A 77 -5.05 -9.66 -8.02
C SER A 77 -5.01 -9.83 -6.51
N ILE A 78 -5.95 -10.62 -6.01
CA ILE A 78 -6.09 -10.96 -4.59
C ILE A 78 -5.60 -12.38 -4.28
N SER A 79 -4.86 -13.01 -5.20
CA SER A 79 -4.28 -14.34 -4.95
C SER A 79 -3.21 -14.27 -3.84
N PRO A 80 -3.22 -15.15 -2.82
CA PRO A 80 -2.25 -15.10 -1.72
C PRO A 80 -0.78 -15.10 -2.16
N SER A 81 -0.42 -15.88 -3.19
CA SER A 81 0.96 -15.92 -3.70
C SER A 81 1.38 -14.62 -4.39
N PHE A 82 0.45 -14.02 -5.13
CA PHE A 82 0.67 -12.72 -5.77
C PHE A 82 0.82 -11.61 -4.71
N LEU A 83 -0.07 -11.59 -3.70
CA LEU A 83 -0.03 -10.62 -2.61
C LEU A 83 1.27 -10.71 -1.81
N PHE A 84 1.75 -11.94 -1.52
CA PHE A 84 3.05 -12.14 -0.89
C PHE A 84 4.18 -11.52 -1.72
N ASN A 85 4.21 -11.79 -3.03
CA ASN A 85 5.25 -11.24 -3.90
C ASN A 85 5.19 -9.72 -4.05
N LYS A 86 3.98 -9.16 -4.17
CA LYS A 86 3.73 -7.73 -4.32
C LYS A 86 4.08 -6.95 -3.05
N ILE A 87 3.63 -7.44 -1.89
CA ILE A 87 3.67 -6.65 -0.65
C ILE A 87 4.90 -7.00 0.20
N VAL A 88 5.29 -8.27 0.23
CA VAL A 88 6.27 -8.81 1.20
C VAL A 88 7.63 -9.12 0.58
N SER A 89 7.66 -9.86 -0.53
CA SER A 89 8.90 -10.26 -1.20
C SER A 89 9.79 -9.06 -1.50
N SER A 90 11.11 -9.26 -1.51
CA SER A 90 12.12 -8.25 -1.84
C SER A 90 12.45 -8.19 -3.34
N ASN A 91 11.59 -8.76 -4.21
CA ASN A 91 11.76 -8.71 -5.65
C ASN A 91 11.73 -7.25 -6.18
N PRO A 92 12.81 -6.72 -6.79
CA PRO A 92 12.89 -5.34 -7.24
C PRO A 92 11.77 -4.86 -8.19
N GLU A 93 11.16 -5.77 -8.95
CA GLU A 93 10.13 -5.42 -9.95
C GLU A 93 8.72 -5.24 -9.35
N THR A 94 8.44 -5.84 -8.20
CA THR A 94 7.10 -5.88 -7.60
C THR A 94 7.06 -5.64 -6.10
N CYS A 95 8.20 -5.46 -5.42
CA CYS A 95 8.28 -5.49 -3.96
C CYS A 95 7.76 -4.26 -3.23
N HIS A 96 7.41 -4.50 -1.96
CA HIS A 96 7.16 -3.51 -0.92
C HIS A 96 6.08 -2.48 -1.27
N ARG A 97 5.21 -2.84 -2.23
CA ARG A 97 4.00 -2.11 -2.54
C ARG A 97 2.94 -2.36 -1.46
N GLY A 98 1.81 -1.68 -1.61
CA GLY A 98 0.62 -1.93 -0.83
C GLY A 98 -0.50 -2.49 -1.69
N GLY A 99 -1.71 -2.21 -1.27
CA GLY A 99 -2.92 -2.49 -2.04
C GLY A 99 -4.12 -1.86 -1.37
N TYR A 100 -5.29 -2.04 -1.95
CA TYR A 100 -6.52 -1.59 -1.29
C TYR A 100 -7.07 -2.68 -0.33
N CYS A 101 -8.33 -2.53 0.09
CA CYS A 101 -8.92 -3.36 1.15
C CYS A 101 -8.74 -4.87 0.95
N MET A 102 -9.08 -5.40 -0.22
CA MET A 102 -9.04 -6.85 -0.47
C MET A 102 -7.62 -7.40 -0.60
N GLU A 103 -6.62 -6.56 -0.88
CA GLU A 103 -5.23 -6.99 -0.95
C GLU A 103 -4.60 -7.00 0.45
N ASN A 104 -4.76 -5.91 1.19
CA ASN A 104 -4.18 -5.76 2.52
C ASN A 104 -4.84 -6.70 3.55
N ASN A 105 -6.18 -6.78 3.58
CA ASN A 105 -6.88 -7.65 4.52
C ASN A 105 -6.72 -9.13 4.17
N ASN A 106 -6.57 -9.50 2.89
CA ASN A 106 -6.32 -10.89 2.51
C ASN A 106 -4.88 -11.34 2.81
N LEU A 107 -3.90 -10.44 2.66
CA LEU A 107 -2.54 -10.69 3.15
C LEU A 107 -2.54 -10.97 4.67
N VAL A 108 -3.17 -10.09 5.45
CA VAL A 108 -3.25 -10.26 6.91
C VAL A 108 -4.06 -11.49 7.29
N LEU A 109 -5.16 -11.80 6.58
CA LEU A 109 -5.90 -13.05 6.78
C LEU A 109 -4.98 -14.27 6.65
N THR A 110 -4.16 -14.32 5.60
CA THR A 110 -3.21 -15.41 5.37
C THR A 110 -2.19 -15.51 6.50
N VAL A 111 -1.66 -14.38 6.98
CA VAL A 111 -0.73 -14.32 8.11
C VAL A 111 -1.38 -14.83 9.40
N LEU A 112 -2.59 -14.35 9.72
CA LEU A 112 -3.29 -14.73 10.95
C LEU A 112 -3.66 -16.22 10.95
N ARG A 113 -4.09 -16.77 9.81
CA ARG A 113 -4.29 -18.22 9.62
C ARG A 113 -2.99 -19.00 9.81
N THR A 114 -1.88 -18.50 9.27
CA THR A 114 -0.55 -19.13 9.42
C THR A 114 -0.13 -19.18 10.89
N LEU A 115 -0.47 -18.15 11.66
CA LEU A 115 -0.21 -18.08 13.08
C LEU A 115 -1.16 -18.95 13.91
N GLY A 116 -2.24 -19.47 13.34
CA GLY A 116 -3.21 -20.30 14.05
C GLY A 116 -4.29 -19.50 14.80
N PHE A 117 -4.47 -18.22 14.49
CA PHE A 117 -5.66 -17.49 14.95
C PHE A 117 -6.93 -18.11 14.33
N ASP A 118 -8.00 -18.19 15.11
CA ASP A 118 -9.34 -18.45 14.57
C ASP A 118 -9.83 -17.18 13.88
N VAL A 119 -9.73 -17.16 12.55
CA VAL A 119 -9.97 -15.98 11.73
C VAL A 119 -10.70 -16.33 10.44
N TYR A 120 -11.71 -15.52 10.13
CA TYR A 120 -12.45 -15.62 8.88
C TYR A 120 -12.76 -14.23 8.30
N PRO A 121 -12.79 -14.10 6.96
CA PRO A 121 -13.08 -12.85 6.31
C PRO A 121 -14.59 -12.66 6.10
N VAL A 122 -15.04 -11.41 6.14
CA VAL A 122 -16.43 -11.03 5.86
C VAL A 122 -16.49 -9.83 4.91
N GLY A 123 -17.60 -9.72 4.18
CA GLY A 123 -17.89 -8.55 3.37
C GLY A 123 -18.42 -7.39 4.21
N ALA A 124 -18.10 -6.18 3.78
CA ALA A 124 -18.61 -4.93 4.34
C ALA A 124 -19.14 -4.01 3.22
N LYS A 125 -20.17 -3.22 3.58
CA LYS A 125 -20.78 -2.19 2.75
C LYS A 125 -20.26 -0.83 3.20
N ILE A 126 -19.63 -0.09 2.30
CA ILE A 126 -19.22 1.28 2.58
C ILE A 126 -20.44 2.19 2.62
N ASN A 127 -20.47 3.11 3.58
CA ASN A 127 -21.49 4.15 3.68
C ASN A 127 -21.07 5.39 2.88
N GLU A 128 -22.04 6.10 2.31
CA GLU A 128 -21.78 7.31 1.52
C GLU A 128 -21.14 8.44 2.34
N SER A 129 -21.27 8.44 3.67
CA SER A 129 -20.63 9.44 4.54
C SER A 129 -19.10 9.45 4.45
N VAL A 130 -18.49 8.37 3.96
CA VAL A 130 -17.04 8.29 3.72
C VAL A 130 -16.62 9.13 2.51
N SER A 131 -17.43 9.09 1.44
CA SER A 131 -17.16 9.78 0.18
C SER A 131 -17.70 11.21 0.14
N SER A 132 -18.78 11.47 0.89
CA SER A 132 -19.38 12.80 1.06
C SER A 132 -19.46 13.08 2.55
N ASP A 133 -18.52 13.87 3.10
CA ASP A 133 -18.61 14.44 4.47
C ASP A 133 -19.66 15.57 4.49
N ASP A 134 -20.81 15.36 3.83
CA ASP A 134 -21.95 16.26 3.93
C ASP A 134 -22.64 16.00 5.27
N ARG A 135 -22.29 16.85 6.23
CA ARG A 135 -22.80 16.79 7.59
C ARG A 135 -24.27 17.24 7.70
N THR A 136 -24.86 17.76 6.62
CA THR A 136 -26.27 18.13 6.60
C THR A 136 -27.19 16.95 6.39
N VAL A 137 -26.70 15.85 5.78
CA VAL A 137 -27.47 14.63 5.57
C VAL A 137 -27.71 13.95 6.92
N PRO A 138 -28.98 13.73 7.33
CA PRO A 138 -29.30 13.04 8.59
C PRO A 138 -28.81 11.59 8.61
N TYR A 139 -28.48 11.08 9.80
CA TYR A 139 -27.95 9.72 9.97
C TYR A 139 -28.85 8.65 9.36
N ASP A 140 -30.16 8.77 9.54
CA ASP A 140 -31.18 7.83 9.06
C ASP A 140 -31.44 7.89 7.55
N GLN A 141 -30.81 8.84 6.86
CA GLN A 141 -30.86 8.98 5.40
C GLN A 141 -29.58 8.51 4.71
N LEU A 142 -28.50 8.27 5.47
CA LEU A 142 -27.22 7.82 4.93
C LEU A 142 -27.33 6.42 4.34
N LYS A 143 -26.93 6.28 3.08
CA LYS A 143 -27.01 5.03 2.33
C LYS A 143 -25.70 4.24 2.36
N TYR A 144 -25.86 2.92 2.29
CA TYR A 144 -24.79 1.97 2.10
C TYR A 144 -24.77 1.47 0.65
N GLY A 145 -23.56 1.25 0.14
CA GLY A 145 -23.33 0.65 -1.16
C GLY A 145 -23.55 -0.87 -1.20
N GLY A 146 -23.09 -1.46 -2.30
CA GLY A 146 -22.91 -2.91 -2.40
C GLY A 146 -21.82 -3.43 -1.46
N TRP A 147 -21.59 -4.74 -1.47
CA TRP A 147 -20.41 -5.33 -0.82
C TRP A 147 -19.17 -4.88 -1.59
N SER A 148 -18.33 -4.07 -0.95
CA SER A 148 -17.18 -3.44 -1.61
C SER A 148 -15.96 -3.27 -0.69
N HIS A 149 -16.03 -3.78 0.53
CA HIS A 149 -14.94 -3.76 1.50
C HIS A 149 -14.79 -5.14 2.13
N MET A 150 -13.56 -5.52 2.45
CA MET A 150 -13.23 -6.79 3.12
C MET A 150 -12.75 -6.46 4.53
N VAL A 151 -13.21 -7.18 5.53
CA VAL A 151 -12.65 -7.13 6.90
C VAL A 151 -12.47 -8.55 7.43
N ASN A 152 -11.65 -8.73 8.45
CA ASN A 152 -11.43 -10.03 9.10
C ASN A 152 -12.02 -10.00 10.52
N LEU A 153 -12.66 -11.09 10.93
CA LEU A 153 -13.12 -11.31 12.29
C LEU A 153 -12.24 -12.38 12.94
N VAL A 154 -11.74 -12.09 14.14
CA VAL A 154 -10.84 -12.97 14.90
C VAL A 154 -11.47 -13.33 16.23
N THR A 155 -11.58 -14.61 16.54
CA THR A 155 -12.02 -15.10 17.85
C THR A 155 -10.82 -15.18 18.79
N LEU A 156 -10.90 -14.54 19.96
CA LEU A 156 -9.86 -14.55 20.98
C LEU A 156 -10.42 -14.96 22.35
N PRO A 157 -9.63 -15.60 23.22
CA PRO A 157 -10.02 -15.84 24.59
C PRO A 157 -10.14 -14.52 25.38
N LEU A 158 -11.10 -14.44 26.31
CA LEU A 158 -11.35 -13.28 27.16
C LEU A 158 -10.88 -13.49 28.61
N GLU A 159 -10.54 -12.42 29.31
CA GLU A 159 -10.05 -12.48 30.70
C GLU A 159 -11.09 -13.05 31.69
N ASN A 160 -12.37 -12.84 31.43
CA ASN A 160 -13.48 -13.35 32.24
C ASN A 160 -13.82 -14.83 31.93
N GLY A 161 -13.06 -15.49 31.06
CA GLY A 161 -13.35 -16.82 30.54
C GLY A 161 -14.31 -16.78 29.36
N GLY A 162 -14.11 -17.69 28.41
CA GLY A 162 -14.84 -17.72 27.14
C GLY A 162 -14.09 -17.03 26.01
N GLU A 163 -14.81 -16.74 24.92
CA GLU A 163 -14.26 -16.21 23.68
C GLU A 163 -15.03 -14.98 23.22
N GLY A 164 -14.35 -14.10 22.50
CA GLY A 164 -14.91 -12.87 21.95
C GLY A 164 -14.43 -12.62 20.53
N THR A 165 -15.27 -11.99 19.72
CA THR A 165 -14.95 -11.67 18.32
C THR A 165 -14.38 -10.26 18.21
N PHE A 166 -13.28 -10.12 17.48
CA PHE A 166 -12.60 -8.85 17.23
C PHE A 166 -12.55 -8.55 15.74
N LEU A 167 -12.99 -7.35 15.37
CA LEU A 167 -12.84 -6.79 14.03
C LEU A 167 -11.39 -6.37 13.79
N CYS A 168 -10.82 -6.88 12.70
CA CYS A 168 -9.47 -6.60 12.24
C CYS A 168 -9.53 -6.07 10.80
N ASP A 169 -9.10 -4.82 10.63
CA ASP A 169 -9.14 -4.16 9.33
C ASP A 169 -7.90 -3.26 9.14
N VAL A 170 -7.00 -3.73 8.30
CA VAL A 170 -5.78 -3.01 7.86
C VAL A 170 -5.96 -2.39 6.47
N GLY A 171 -7.16 -2.47 5.91
CA GLY A 171 -7.45 -2.24 4.50
C GLY A 171 -8.46 -1.14 4.22
N PHE A 172 -9.04 -0.47 5.23
CA PHE A 172 -10.01 0.60 5.00
C PHE A 172 -9.40 1.88 4.39
N GLY A 173 -8.19 2.24 4.82
CA GLY A 173 -7.56 3.52 4.48
C GLY A 173 -7.74 4.60 5.56
N ALA A 174 -8.13 5.81 5.15
CA ALA A 174 -8.18 6.98 6.03
C ALA A 174 -9.29 6.83 7.08
N GLY A 175 -8.95 7.10 8.34
CA GLY A 175 -9.93 7.01 9.44
C GLY A 175 -10.46 5.62 9.81
N GLY A 176 -10.00 4.53 9.17
CA GLY A 176 -10.29 3.15 9.60
C GLY A 176 -9.70 2.79 10.97
N PRO A 177 -10.05 1.63 11.53
CA PRO A 177 -9.56 1.20 12.83
C PRO A 177 -8.03 1.06 12.84
N SER A 178 -7.40 1.38 13.96
CA SER A 178 -5.94 1.31 14.16
C SER A 178 -5.50 0.11 15.01
N ARG A 179 -6.48 -0.67 15.48
CA ARG A 179 -6.35 -1.73 16.49
C ARG A 179 -7.48 -2.75 16.34
N PRO A 180 -7.36 -3.95 16.93
CA PRO A 180 -8.47 -4.88 17.05
C PRO A 180 -9.63 -4.22 17.78
N MET A 181 -10.83 -4.29 17.22
CA MET A 181 -12.04 -3.71 17.80
C MET A 181 -12.91 -4.84 18.33
N PHE A 182 -13.17 -4.89 19.64
CA PHE A 182 -14.08 -5.88 20.20
C PHE A 182 -15.49 -5.65 19.62
N VAL A 183 -16.08 -6.69 19.04
CA VAL A 183 -17.39 -6.64 18.39
C VAL A 183 -18.47 -6.69 19.46
N GLU A 184 -18.69 -5.53 20.08
CA GLU A 184 -19.61 -5.31 21.19
C GLU A 184 -20.45 -4.05 20.95
N GLU A 185 -21.69 -4.06 21.44
CA GLU A 185 -22.63 -2.96 21.28
C GLU A 185 -22.18 -1.69 22.00
N GLY A 186 -21.97 -0.61 21.25
CA GLY A 186 -21.91 0.75 21.75
C GLY A 186 -20.61 1.16 22.43
N SER A 187 -19.65 0.24 22.62
CA SER A 187 -18.36 0.53 23.24
C SER A 187 -17.56 1.56 22.44
N ILE A 188 -17.29 2.72 23.05
CA ILE A 188 -16.53 3.82 22.43
C ILE A 188 -15.04 3.61 22.69
N VAL A 189 -14.25 3.62 21.61
CA VAL A 189 -12.81 3.39 21.63
C VAL A 189 -12.07 4.60 21.07
N SER A 190 -11.03 5.04 21.78
CA SER A 190 -10.05 6.00 21.23
C SER A 190 -9.19 5.30 20.18
N ASN A 191 -9.52 5.48 18.90
CA ASN A 191 -8.79 4.88 17.78
C ASN A 191 -7.40 5.50 17.57
N MET A 192 -7.30 6.83 17.58
CA MET A 192 -6.04 7.57 17.51
C MET A 192 -6.05 8.69 18.55
N PRO A 193 -4.95 8.93 19.28
CA PRO A 193 -4.91 9.98 20.28
C PRO A 193 -4.95 11.39 19.66
N GLY A 194 -5.40 12.34 20.47
CA GLY A 194 -5.36 13.78 20.21
C GLY A 194 -4.08 14.43 20.72
N LYS A 195 -4.10 15.76 20.86
CA LYS A 195 -2.94 16.55 21.30
C LYS A 195 -2.39 16.06 22.63
N GLY A 196 -1.06 16.00 22.74
CA GLY A 196 -0.39 15.52 23.96
C GLY A 196 -0.68 14.06 24.34
N GLY A 197 -1.28 13.26 23.45
CA GLY A 197 -1.69 11.89 23.75
C GLY A 197 -3.10 11.76 24.34
N ALA A 198 -3.89 12.84 24.31
CA ALA A 198 -5.26 12.87 24.85
C ALA A 198 -6.17 11.81 24.20
N ARG A 199 -7.18 11.36 24.95
CA ARG A 199 -8.16 10.33 24.53
C ARG A 199 -9.53 10.92 24.24
N GLU A 200 -9.70 12.20 24.53
CA GLU A 200 -10.94 12.94 24.43
C GLU A 200 -11.09 13.57 23.04
N ALA A 201 -12.31 13.54 22.51
CA ALA A 201 -12.61 14.15 21.22
C ALA A 201 -12.36 15.67 21.21
N SER A 202 -12.54 16.35 22.35
CA SER A 202 -12.26 17.78 22.50
C SER A 202 -10.81 18.15 22.23
N GLU A 203 -9.88 17.21 22.44
CA GLU A 203 -8.45 17.38 22.19
C GLU A 203 -8.02 16.76 20.86
N GLY A 204 -8.97 16.42 19.99
CA GLY A 204 -8.71 15.89 18.65
C GLY A 204 -8.50 14.39 18.57
N ALA A 205 -8.75 13.63 19.66
CA ALA A 205 -8.71 12.17 19.58
C ALA A 205 -9.78 11.65 18.62
N GLN A 206 -9.43 10.64 17.83
CA GLN A 206 -10.37 9.96 16.96
C GLN A 206 -11.13 8.91 17.74
N LEU A 207 -12.41 9.15 18.02
CA LEU A 207 -13.28 8.16 18.66
C LEU A 207 -14.05 7.34 17.61
N VAL A 208 -14.17 6.04 17.87
CA VAL A 208 -14.91 5.09 17.03
C VAL A 208 -15.77 4.18 17.90
N ARG A 209 -16.79 3.56 17.31
CA ARG A 209 -17.62 2.56 17.98
C ARG A 209 -18.14 1.52 17.00
N LEU A 210 -18.58 0.40 17.54
CA LEU A 210 -19.38 -0.60 16.84
C LEU A 210 -20.79 -0.61 17.43
N THR A 211 -21.80 -0.66 16.58
CA THR A 211 -23.22 -0.74 16.98
C THR A 211 -23.95 -1.71 16.08
N ARG A 212 -24.89 -2.48 16.63
CA ARG A 212 -25.70 -3.42 15.87
C ARG A 212 -26.97 -2.70 15.42
N GLU A 213 -27.05 -2.41 14.14
CA GLU A 213 -28.07 -1.52 13.59
C GLU A 213 -28.83 -2.14 12.42
N LYS A 214 -30.09 -1.73 12.30
CA LYS A 214 -30.83 -1.89 11.06
C LYS A 214 -30.37 -0.81 10.09
N VAL A 215 -29.61 -1.18 9.06
CA VAL A 215 -29.16 -0.23 8.03
C VAL A 215 -30.36 0.38 7.26
N THR A 216 -30.26 1.66 6.93
CA THR A 216 -31.33 2.57 6.48
C THR A 216 -32.16 2.04 5.30
N GLN A 217 -31.52 1.42 4.31
CA GLN A 217 -32.19 0.87 3.12
C GLN A 217 -33.04 -0.38 3.39
N THR A 218 -33.01 -0.93 4.61
CA THR A 218 -33.69 -2.20 4.89
C THR A 218 -35.18 -2.03 5.10
N THR A 219 -35.98 -2.75 4.30
CA THR A 219 -37.45 -2.71 4.36
C THR A 219 -38.07 -3.68 5.38
N ARG A 220 -37.31 -4.65 5.90
CA ARG A 220 -37.79 -5.58 6.95
C ARG A 220 -37.93 -4.89 8.32
N GLY A 221 -38.87 -5.34 9.16
CA GLY A 221 -39.10 -4.81 10.52
C GLY A 221 -37.92 -4.99 11.48
N ARG A 222 -37.94 -4.31 12.65
CA ARG A 222 -36.95 -4.54 13.74
C ARG A 222 -37.06 -5.96 14.28
N GLY A 223 -35.93 -6.55 14.69
CA GLY A 223 -35.88 -7.90 15.28
C GLY A 223 -35.96 -9.05 14.28
N ALA A 224 -35.89 -8.79 12.96
CA ALA A 224 -36.02 -9.79 11.91
C ALA A 224 -34.67 -10.42 11.45
N GLY A 225 -33.63 -10.35 12.29
CA GLY A 225 -32.33 -11.01 12.04
C GLY A 225 -31.48 -10.40 10.91
N ASN A 226 -31.69 -9.12 10.60
CA ASN A 226 -31.07 -8.42 9.45
C ASN A 226 -30.26 -7.18 9.87
N GLU A 227 -29.92 -7.08 11.15
CA GLU A 227 -29.05 -6.04 11.67
C GLU A 227 -27.60 -6.35 11.28
N MET A 228 -26.84 -5.28 11.06
CA MET A 228 -25.43 -5.35 10.72
C MET A 228 -24.63 -4.61 11.80
N TRP A 229 -23.40 -5.02 12.00
CA TRP A 229 -22.45 -4.24 12.78
C TRP A 229 -22.02 -3.02 11.98
N VAL A 230 -22.15 -1.83 12.56
CA VAL A 230 -21.79 -0.57 11.96
C VAL A 230 -20.54 -0.04 12.64
N PHE A 231 -19.45 0.08 11.89
CA PHE A 231 -18.27 0.83 12.33
C PHE A 231 -18.54 2.31 12.07
N ALA A 232 -18.60 3.10 13.15
CA ALA A 232 -18.86 4.52 13.09
C ALA A 232 -17.75 5.31 13.76
N ARG A 233 -17.52 6.52 13.25
CA ARG A 233 -16.52 7.45 13.76
C ARG A 233 -17.21 8.70 14.28
N MET A 234 -16.75 9.20 15.43
CA MET A 234 -17.15 10.51 15.90
C MET A 234 -16.59 11.60 14.97
N VAL A 235 -17.47 12.47 14.50
CA VAL A 235 -17.13 13.68 13.76
C VAL A 235 -17.15 14.89 14.69
N GLU A 236 -16.61 16.00 14.19
CA GLU A 236 -16.70 17.29 14.88
C GLU A 236 -18.18 17.66 15.10
N GLY A 237 -18.52 18.05 16.33
CA GLY A 237 -19.90 18.18 16.80
C GLY A 237 -20.35 17.06 17.74
N GLY A 238 -19.60 15.95 17.81
CA GLY A 238 -19.83 14.87 18.77
C GLY A 238 -20.71 13.72 18.25
N ASP A 239 -21.30 13.87 17.07
CA ASP A 239 -22.09 12.83 16.44
C ASP A 239 -21.22 11.71 15.87
N PHE A 240 -21.76 10.49 15.84
CA PHE A 240 -21.13 9.36 15.16
C PHE A 240 -21.68 9.23 13.73
N ARG A 241 -20.78 9.17 12.76
CA ARG A 241 -21.10 8.91 11.35
C ARG A 241 -20.68 7.50 10.95
N PRO A 242 -21.53 6.75 10.24
CA PRO A 242 -21.25 5.37 9.86
C PRO A 242 -20.24 5.34 8.71
N PHE A 243 -19.19 4.54 8.82
CA PHE A 243 -18.19 4.37 7.77
C PHE A 243 -18.47 3.12 6.92
N TYR A 244 -18.77 2.01 7.58
CA TYR A 244 -19.22 0.79 6.91
C TYR A 244 -20.07 -0.10 7.81
N ALA A 245 -20.80 -1.02 7.19
CA ALA A 245 -21.57 -2.05 7.87
C ALA A 245 -21.16 -3.45 7.40
N PHE A 246 -21.07 -4.41 8.31
CA PHE A 246 -20.71 -5.79 8.02
C PHE A 246 -21.58 -6.79 8.76
N THR A 247 -21.53 -8.04 8.31
CA THR A 247 -22.18 -9.19 8.96
C THR A 247 -21.12 -10.16 9.49
N GLU A 248 -21.53 -11.11 10.33
CA GLU A 248 -20.67 -12.21 10.79
C GLU A 248 -20.66 -13.42 9.82
N GLN A 249 -21.37 -13.33 8.69
CA GLN A 249 -21.33 -14.36 7.66
C GLN A 249 -19.98 -14.36 6.95
N GLU A 250 -19.27 -15.50 7.02
CA GLU A 250 -18.02 -15.71 6.27
C GLU A 250 -18.29 -15.59 4.76
N PHE A 251 -17.38 -14.87 4.10
CA PHE A 251 -17.32 -14.73 2.65
C PHE A 251 -16.16 -15.58 2.11
N PHE A 252 -16.35 -16.15 0.93
CA PHE A 252 -15.36 -17.01 0.28
C PHE A 252 -14.50 -16.24 -0.72
N PRO A 253 -13.36 -16.81 -1.17
CA PRO A 253 -12.52 -16.19 -2.19
C PRO A 253 -13.30 -15.77 -3.45
N GLU A 254 -14.33 -16.53 -3.84
CA GLU A 254 -15.21 -16.24 -4.98
C GLU A 254 -16.04 -14.96 -4.77
N ASP A 255 -16.54 -14.72 -3.55
CA ASP A 255 -17.25 -13.50 -3.21
C ASP A 255 -16.33 -12.28 -3.36
N PHE A 256 -15.11 -12.39 -2.81
CA PHE A 256 -14.11 -11.35 -2.93
C PHE A 256 -13.61 -11.14 -4.36
N ALA A 257 -13.60 -12.17 -5.21
CA ALA A 257 -13.25 -12.02 -6.62
C ALA A 257 -14.26 -11.13 -7.36
N ILE A 258 -15.57 -11.29 -7.09
CA ILE A 258 -16.62 -10.45 -7.66
C ILE A 258 -16.50 -9.01 -7.13
N MET A 259 -16.32 -8.86 -5.82
CA MET A 259 -16.16 -7.54 -5.19
C MET A 259 -14.92 -6.81 -5.72
N ASN A 260 -13.78 -7.51 -5.83
CA ASN A 260 -12.53 -7.00 -6.39
C ASN A 260 -12.70 -6.58 -7.84
N HIS A 261 -13.36 -7.40 -8.66
CA HIS A 261 -13.63 -7.06 -10.05
C HIS A 261 -14.42 -5.76 -10.17
N SER A 262 -15.55 -5.65 -9.48
CA SER A 262 -16.36 -4.41 -9.50
C SER A 262 -15.55 -3.18 -9.03
N THR A 263 -14.79 -3.33 -7.94
CA THR A 263 -14.00 -2.23 -7.35
C THR A 263 -12.86 -1.78 -8.28
N SER A 264 -12.25 -2.71 -9.02
CA SER A 264 -11.09 -2.46 -9.89
C SER A 264 -11.43 -2.10 -11.34
N THR A 265 -12.63 -2.43 -11.83
CA THR A 265 -12.98 -2.25 -13.26
C THR A 265 -14.20 -1.37 -13.49
N SER A 266 -15.07 -1.18 -12.50
CA SER A 266 -16.27 -0.35 -12.68
C SER A 266 -15.90 1.11 -12.92
N ARG A 267 -16.43 1.70 -13.99
CA ARG A 267 -16.26 3.13 -14.30
C ARG A 267 -16.88 4.07 -13.25
N THR A 268 -17.75 3.56 -12.39
CA THR A 268 -18.32 4.33 -11.28
C THR A 268 -17.52 4.17 -9.98
N SER A 269 -16.53 3.27 -9.95
CA SER A 269 -15.61 3.13 -8.82
C SER A 269 -14.54 4.21 -8.90
N TRP A 270 -14.46 5.06 -7.89
CA TRP A 270 -13.46 6.13 -7.83
C TRP A 270 -12.03 5.60 -7.81
N PHE A 271 -11.81 4.35 -7.40
CA PHE A 271 -10.50 3.70 -7.49
C PHE A 271 -9.97 3.63 -8.93
N THR A 272 -10.84 3.69 -9.95
CA THR A 272 -10.44 3.57 -11.36
C THR A 272 -10.02 4.90 -12.00
N PHE A 273 -10.33 6.04 -11.36
CA PHE A 273 -10.06 7.36 -11.92
C PHE A 273 -9.41 8.35 -10.95
N ALA A 274 -9.33 8.04 -9.66
CA ALA A 274 -8.62 8.84 -8.67
C ALA A 274 -7.51 8.01 -8.01
N VAL A 275 -6.33 8.61 -7.85
CA VAL A 275 -5.18 7.96 -7.21
C VAL A 275 -5.26 8.13 -5.70
N VAL A 276 -5.04 7.07 -4.94
CA VAL A 276 -4.94 7.10 -3.49
C VAL A 276 -3.72 6.35 -3.00
N CYS A 277 -3.07 6.91 -1.98
CA CYS A 277 -1.95 6.30 -1.30
C CYS A 277 -1.95 6.75 0.15
N LEU A 278 -2.01 5.84 1.11
CA LEU A 278 -2.12 6.18 2.52
C LEU A 278 -1.29 5.22 3.37
N ARG A 279 -0.71 5.74 4.44
CA ARG A 279 -0.19 4.92 5.54
C ARG A 279 -0.44 5.57 6.89
N LYS A 280 -0.52 4.76 7.92
CA LYS A 280 -0.56 5.23 9.30
C LYS A 280 0.85 5.59 9.78
N ILE A 281 0.92 6.35 10.87
CA ILE A 281 2.16 6.78 11.49
C ILE A 281 2.12 6.34 12.96
N LEU A 282 3.16 5.63 13.38
CA LEU A 282 3.33 5.21 14.77
C LEU A 282 4.01 6.30 15.60
N ASP A 283 3.81 6.24 16.92
CA ASP A 283 4.63 6.97 17.87
C ASP A 283 6.07 6.43 17.89
N GLU A 284 6.98 7.17 18.54
CA GLU A 284 8.40 6.80 18.62
C GLU A 284 8.63 5.43 19.28
N LYS A 285 7.71 4.98 20.15
CA LYS A 285 7.78 3.68 20.83
C LYS A 285 7.12 2.55 20.05
N GLU A 286 6.53 2.83 18.89
CA GLU A 286 5.82 1.87 18.04
C GLU A 286 4.69 1.11 18.78
N GLN A 287 4.07 1.77 19.76
CA GLN A 287 2.97 1.22 20.55
C GLN A 287 1.60 1.72 20.09
N GLU A 288 1.53 2.90 19.48
CA GLU A 288 0.28 3.47 18.99
C GLU A 288 0.39 4.11 17.62
N VAL A 289 -0.71 4.01 16.87
CA VAL A 289 -0.95 4.84 15.70
C VAL A 289 -1.37 6.24 16.16
N VAL A 290 -0.57 7.24 15.82
CA VAL A 290 -0.75 8.64 16.23
C VAL A 290 -1.10 9.56 15.07
N GLY A 291 -1.08 9.04 13.85
CA GLY A 291 -1.33 9.86 12.68
C GLY A 291 -1.48 9.05 11.41
N GLU A 292 -1.68 9.78 10.32
CA GLU A 292 -1.78 9.24 8.98
C GLU A 292 -1.30 10.26 7.96
N ILE A 293 -0.75 9.77 6.85
CA ILE A 293 -0.48 10.58 5.66
C ILE A 293 -1.27 9.98 4.51
N ALA A 294 -2.02 10.82 3.83
CA ALA A 294 -2.93 10.45 2.76
C ALA A 294 -2.65 11.31 1.52
N LEU A 295 -2.34 10.66 0.42
CA LEU A 295 -2.44 11.20 -0.92
C LEU A 295 -3.80 10.84 -1.49
N PHE A 296 -4.55 11.83 -1.94
CA PHE A 296 -5.78 11.65 -2.69
C PHE A 296 -5.76 12.59 -3.90
N ASP A 297 -5.78 11.99 -5.08
CA ASP A 297 -5.60 12.64 -6.37
C ASP A 297 -4.35 13.55 -6.37
N ARG A 298 -4.54 14.87 -6.32
CA ARG A 298 -3.46 15.86 -6.33
C ARG A 298 -3.06 16.38 -4.95
N GLY A 299 -3.78 16.01 -3.90
CA GLY A 299 -3.55 16.50 -2.55
C GLY A 299 -2.83 15.50 -1.66
N VAL A 300 -1.87 15.96 -0.87
CA VAL A 300 -1.33 15.23 0.27
C VAL A 300 -1.72 15.94 1.55
N LYS A 301 -2.22 15.17 2.51
CA LYS A 301 -2.54 15.64 3.85
C LYS A 301 -1.89 14.72 4.89
N LYS A 302 -1.12 15.30 5.80
CA LYS A 302 -0.57 14.61 6.96
C LYS A 302 -1.27 15.09 8.21
N ARG A 303 -1.77 14.14 9.01
CA ARG A 303 -2.36 14.40 10.32
C ARG A 303 -1.58 13.67 11.40
N MET A 304 -1.35 14.35 12.52
CA MET A 304 -0.68 13.83 13.71
C MET A 304 -1.46 14.31 14.93
N TYR A 305 -1.76 13.43 15.87
CA TYR A 305 -2.41 13.75 17.14
C TYR A 305 -3.68 14.59 16.98
N GLY A 306 -4.53 14.21 16.01
CA GLY A 306 -5.77 14.92 15.67
C GLY A 306 -5.59 16.15 14.77
N GLU A 307 -4.39 16.71 14.68
CA GLU A 307 -4.10 17.96 13.97
C GLU A 307 -3.61 17.73 12.54
N THR A 308 -3.93 18.64 11.63
CA THR A 308 -3.32 18.65 10.29
C THR A 308 -1.98 19.38 10.38
N VAL A 309 -0.90 18.65 10.14
CA VAL A 309 0.48 19.19 10.25
C VAL A 309 1.11 19.48 8.90
N GLU A 310 0.59 18.89 7.83
CA GLU A 310 1.03 19.17 6.45
C GLU A 310 -0.17 19.09 5.50
N THR A 311 -0.22 20.03 4.56
CA THR A 311 -1.09 19.95 3.39
C THR A 311 -0.29 20.45 2.19
N ARG A 312 -0.29 19.67 1.11
CA ARG A 312 0.42 19.96 -0.13
C ARG A 312 -0.49 19.63 -1.30
N GLU A 313 -0.40 20.41 -2.36
CA GLU A 313 -1.10 20.17 -3.62
C GLU A 313 -0.07 20.06 -4.75
N PHE A 314 -0.23 19.07 -5.62
CA PHE A 314 0.60 18.85 -6.79
C PHE A 314 -0.05 19.47 -8.02
N LYS A 315 0.73 20.23 -8.81
CA LYS A 315 0.22 20.87 -10.03
C LYS A 315 0.29 19.93 -11.21
N THR A 316 1.28 19.04 -11.23
CA THR A 316 1.51 18.08 -12.30
C THR A 316 1.66 16.66 -11.76
N GLU A 317 1.50 15.67 -12.65
CA GLU A 317 1.80 14.27 -12.35
C GLU A 317 3.29 14.04 -12.05
N ASP A 318 4.18 14.85 -12.64
CA ASP A 318 5.62 14.78 -12.37
C ASP A 318 5.92 15.22 -10.93
N ASP A 319 5.31 16.34 -10.49
CA ASP A 319 5.41 16.81 -9.09
C ASP A 319 4.97 15.71 -8.10
N ARG A 320 3.96 14.92 -8.47
CA ARG A 320 3.39 13.86 -7.63
C ARG A 320 4.22 12.59 -7.60
N THR A 321 4.96 12.29 -8.67
CA THR A 321 5.70 11.03 -8.84
C THR A 321 7.21 11.16 -8.55
N THR A 322 7.73 12.37 -8.41
CA THR A 322 9.13 12.63 -8.03
C THR A 322 9.44 12.26 -6.57
N ARG A 323 10.71 11.91 -6.28
CA ARG A 323 11.15 11.50 -4.93
C ARG A 323 10.94 12.56 -3.84
N GLU A 324 10.78 13.84 -4.18
CA GLU A 324 10.44 14.89 -3.22
C GLU A 324 9.01 14.77 -2.66
N ALA A 325 8.11 14.10 -3.39
CA ALA A 325 6.80 13.67 -2.88
C ALA A 325 6.92 12.44 -1.96
N SER A 326 7.99 11.63 -2.11
CA SER A 326 8.27 10.43 -1.29
C SER A 326 9.13 10.72 -0.05
N ALA A 327 9.82 11.85 0.02
CA ALA A 327 10.79 12.21 1.08
C ALA A 327 10.15 12.78 2.36
N VAL A 328 8.97 12.29 2.74
CA VAL A 328 8.40 12.58 4.05
C VAL A 328 8.92 11.53 5.04
N SER A 329 10.03 11.91 5.70
CA SER A 329 10.78 11.29 6.82
C SER A 329 11.69 10.07 6.53
N SER A 330 12.98 10.35 6.30
CA SER A 330 14.14 9.61 6.81
C SER A 330 15.36 10.54 6.87
N PRO A 331 16.06 10.72 8.03
CA PRO A 331 17.25 11.55 8.08
C PRO A 331 18.49 10.79 7.59
N ASN A 332 19.31 11.48 6.79
CA ASN A 332 20.76 11.27 6.62
C ASN A 332 21.30 10.02 5.91
N THR A 333 20.91 9.75 4.66
CA THR A 333 21.78 8.96 3.74
C THR A 333 21.80 9.39 2.26
N SER A 334 20.89 10.23 1.77
CA SER A 334 20.74 10.41 0.31
C SER A 334 21.48 11.58 -0.33
N ASN A 335 22.03 12.54 0.44
CA ASN A 335 22.69 13.69 -0.17
C ASN A 335 24.05 13.36 -0.80
N SER A 336 24.77 12.33 -0.33
CA SER A 336 26.07 11.96 -0.91
C SER A 336 25.96 11.32 -2.30
N PHE A 337 24.92 10.54 -2.57
CA PHE A 337 24.73 9.86 -3.86
C PHE A 337 24.21 10.78 -4.97
N LYS A 338 23.35 11.76 -4.66
CA LYS A 338 22.82 12.70 -5.66
C LYS A 338 23.90 13.66 -6.16
N PHE A 339 24.76 14.14 -5.25
CA PHE A 339 25.96 14.90 -5.62
C PHE A 339 26.89 14.09 -6.54
N SER A 340 27.04 12.78 -6.32
CA SER A 340 27.91 11.92 -7.15
C SER A 340 27.42 11.67 -8.59
N LEU A 341 26.14 11.85 -8.92
CA LEU A 341 25.57 11.52 -10.25
C LEU A 341 25.61 12.69 -11.25
N GLU A 342 25.66 13.91 -10.73
CA GLU A 342 25.73 15.17 -11.49
C GLU A 342 27.14 15.79 -11.44
N ASP A 343 28.01 15.30 -10.56
CA ASP A 343 29.37 15.78 -10.41
C ASP A 343 30.29 15.22 -11.51
N GLU A 344 30.66 16.10 -12.43
CA GLU A 344 31.62 15.80 -13.50
C GLU A 344 33.04 15.48 -12.99
N THR A 345 33.34 15.77 -11.72
CA THR A 345 34.68 15.58 -11.12
C THR A 345 35.15 14.13 -11.16
N PHE A 346 34.22 13.17 -11.10
CA PHE A 346 34.52 11.73 -11.09
C PHE A 346 34.05 10.99 -12.35
N SER A 347 33.66 11.72 -13.40
CA SER A 347 33.26 11.12 -14.67
C SER A 347 34.46 10.51 -15.39
N ASP A 348 34.34 9.25 -15.82
CA ASP A 348 35.42 8.46 -16.45
C ASP A 348 35.16 8.19 -17.94
N PHE A 349 34.07 8.73 -18.50
CA PHE A 349 33.71 8.54 -19.90
C PHE A 349 32.92 9.73 -20.48
N THR A 350 33.02 9.97 -21.79
CA THR A 350 32.28 11.04 -22.49
C THR A 350 31.53 10.49 -23.69
N ILE A 351 30.26 10.87 -23.85
CA ILE A 351 29.46 10.49 -25.02
C ILE A 351 29.18 11.74 -25.85
N HIS A 352 29.61 11.70 -27.11
CA HIS A 352 29.36 12.72 -28.12
C HIS A 352 28.21 12.28 -29.01
N TYR A 353 27.24 13.15 -29.28
CA TYR A 353 26.10 12.86 -30.16
C TYR A 353 25.58 14.17 -30.77
N GLY A 354 25.48 14.22 -32.10
CA GLY A 354 25.32 15.48 -32.82
C GLY A 354 26.39 16.50 -32.45
N ASP A 355 25.95 17.69 -32.01
CA ASP A 355 26.79 18.78 -31.51
C ASP A 355 26.91 18.79 -29.96
N ARG A 356 26.33 17.80 -29.28
CA ARG A 356 26.31 17.69 -27.82
C ARG A 356 27.39 16.73 -27.34
N SER A 357 27.88 16.97 -26.12
CA SER A 357 28.83 16.11 -25.42
C SER A 357 28.42 16.02 -23.97
N GLN A 358 28.52 14.83 -23.38
CA GLN A 358 28.08 14.62 -22.01
C GLN A 358 28.99 13.63 -21.27
N LYS A 359 29.53 14.05 -20.14
CA LYS A 359 30.37 13.22 -19.25
C LYS A 359 29.52 12.29 -18.39
N VAL A 360 29.83 11.00 -18.43
CA VAL A 360 29.10 9.88 -17.80
C VAL A 360 30.07 9.02 -16.97
N HIS A 361 29.52 8.07 -16.21
CA HIS A 361 30.31 7.06 -15.49
C HIS A 361 30.12 5.68 -16.15
N LYS A 362 31.20 5.00 -16.57
CA LYS A 362 31.14 3.66 -17.21
C LYS A 362 30.35 2.67 -16.39
N HIS A 363 30.56 2.68 -15.07
CA HIS A 363 29.86 1.80 -14.12
C HIS A 363 28.33 1.93 -14.16
N MET A 364 27.82 3.15 -14.34
CA MET A 364 26.39 3.41 -14.40
C MET A 364 25.77 2.92 -15.71
N LEU A 365 26.51 3.03 -16.82
CA LEU A 365 26.02 2.64 -18.13
C LEU A 365 25.97 1.14 -18.33
N TYR A 366 27.04 0.40 -17.99
CA TYR A 366 27.04 -1.05 -18.22
C TYR A 366 26.10 -1.82 -17.28
N THR A 367 25.83 -1.29 -16.08
CA THR A 367 24.91 -1.95 -15.13
C THR A 367 23.47 -1.92 -15.63
N ARG A 368 23.14 -1.03 -16.57
CA ARG A 368 21.77 -0.80 -17.06
C ARG A 368 21.60 -1.01 -18.55
N SER A 369 22.68 -1.18 -19.30
CA SER A 369 22.64 -1.40 -20.74
C SER A 369 23.62 -2.49 -21.15
N GLY A 370 23.07 -3.59 -21.70
CA GLY A 370 23.84 -4.68 -22.28
C GLY A 370 24.71 -4.25 -23.48
N TYR A 371 24.35 -3.15 -24.14
CA TYR A 371 25.17 -2.53 -25.19
C TYR A 371 26.45 -1.94 -24.59
N PHE A 372 26.34 -1.08 -23.57
CA PHE A 372 27.50 -0.48 -22.90
C PHE A 372 28.32 -1.51 -22.13
N GLN A 373 27.69 -2.56 -21.60
CA GLN A 373 28.40 -3.71 -21.04
C GLN A 373 29.31 -4.34 -22.07
N LYS A 374 28.78 -4.72 -23.24
CA LYS A 374 29.61 -5.28 -24.32
C LYS A 374 30.67 -4.27 -24.78
N LEU A 375 30.32 -3.00 -24.93
CA LEU A 375 31.24 -1.94 -25.36
C LEU A 375 32.48 -1.81 -24.45
N PHE A 376 32.28 -1.89 -23.12
CA PHE A 376 33.38 -1.73 -22.17
C PHE A 376 34.15 -3.01 -21.84
N THR A 377 33.56 -4.19 -22.06
CA THR A 377 34.18 -5.47 -21.67
C THR A 377 34.71 -6.31 -22.84
N SER A 378 34.43 -5.94 -24.09
CA SER A 378 34.95 -6.64 -25.27
C SER A 378 36.21 -5.98 -25.81
N GLY A 379 37.02 -6.69 -26.61
CA GLY A 379 38.30 -6.20 -27.14
C GLY A 379 38.21 -5.05 -28.16
N PHE A 380 37.12 -4.27 -28.17
CA PHE A 380 36.96 -3.08 -29.01
C PHE A 380 37.78 -1.89 -28.48
N LYS A 381 38.03 -0.90 -29.35
CA LYS A 381 38.82 0.30 -29.03
C LYS A 381 38.24 1.06 -27.83
N GLU A 382 36.94 1.03 -27.68
CA GLU A 382 36.14 1.69 -26.65
C GLU A 382 36.25 1.02 -25.26
N SER A 383 36.82 -0.19 -25.18
CA SER A 383 37.18 -0.79 -23.89
C SER A 383 38.33 -0.07 -23.19
N THR A 384 39.18 0.62 -23.96
CA THR A 384 40.30 1.42 -23.45
C THR A 384 40.12 2.93 -23.66
N ALA A 385 39.17 3.35 -24.50
CA ALA A 385 38.86 4.76 -24.70
C ALA A 385 38.03 5.34 -23.55
N ASN A 386 38.16 6.65 -23.33
CA ASN A 386 37.36 7.40 -22.35
C ASN A 386 36.27 8.26 -23.02
N GLU A 387 35.98 8.00 -24.29
CA GLU A 387 34.90 8.64 -25.04
C GLU A 387 34.33 7.75 -26.16
N ILE A 388 33.11 8.05 -26.60
CA ILE A 388 32.48 7.48 -27.80
C ILE A 388 31.67 8.55 -28.53
N ARG A 389 31.60 8.46 -29.86
CA ARG A 389 30.65 9.24 -30.67
C ARG A 389 29.51 8.36 -31.16
N LEU A 390 28.29 8.68 -30.74
CA LEU A 390 27.07 8.06 -31.24
C LEU A 390 26.60 8.84 -32.46
N HIS A 391 26.41 8.13 -33.56
CA HIS A 391 25.91 8.68 -34.82
C HIS A 391 24.41 8.44 -34.92
N GLU A 392 23.65 9.07 -34.01
CA GLU A 392 22.19 9.03 -34.01
C GLU A 392 21.60 10.32 -34.58
N GLU A 393 20.59 10.20 -35.44
CA GLU A 393 19.92 11.33 -36.08
C GLU A 393 19.03 12.10 -35.08
N ASP A 394 18.48 11.42 -34.07
CA ASP A 394 17.69 12.02 -33.01
C ASP A 394 18.51 12.19 -31.72
N THR A 395 19.15 13.35 -31.60
CA THR A 395 19.99 13.69 -30.44
C THR A 395 19.20 13.86 -29.14
N ASP A 396 17.89 14.14 -29.20
CA ASP A 396 17.07 14.33 -28.00
C ASP A 396 16.69 12.99 -27.38
N LEU A 397 16.48 11.95 -28.20
CA LEU A 397 16.34 10.56 -27.73
C LEU A 397 17.60 10.08 -27.01
N VAL A 398 18.80 10.39 -27.52
CA VAL A 398 20.06 10.05 -26.84
C VAL A 398 20.18 10.76 -25.50
N THR A 399 19.83 12.05 -25.42
CA THR A 399 19.80 12.78 -24.14
C THR A 399 18.83 12.13 -23.14
N LEU A 400 17.65 11.71 -23.60
CA LEU A 400 16.63 11.08 -22.77
C LEU A 400 17.09 9.72 -22.23
N LEU A 401 17.70 8.90 -23.08
CA LEU A 401 18.25 7.59 -22.72
C LEU A 401 19.39 7.72 -21.71
N LEU A 402 20.30 8.69 -21.90
CA LEU A 402 21.37 8.95 -20.95
C LEU A 402 20.85 9.49 -19.61
N LYS A 403 19.73 10.23 -19.59
CA LYS A 403 19.06 10.62 -18.35
C LYS A 403 18.39 9.44 -17.66
N HIS A 404 17.73 8.56 -18.43
CA HIS A 404 17.12 7.33 -17.91
C HIS A 404 18.16 6.39 -17.28
N ASP A 405 19.28 6.16 -17.96
CA ASP A 405 20.35 5.26 -17.50
C ASP A 405 21.10 5.83 -16.27
N ARG A 406 21.12 7.16 -16.10
CA ARG A 406 21.56 7.83 -14.86
C ARG A 406 20.52 7.83 -13.74
N GLY A 407 19.31 7.32 -13.99
CA GLY A 407 18.20 7.32 -13.03
C GLY A 407 17.53 8.68 -12.84
N LEU A 408 17.62 9.59 -13.81
CA LEU A 408 17.18 10.99 -13.70
C LEU A 408 15.79 11.30 -14.30
N MET A 409 15.12 10.43 -15.06
CA MET A 409 13.71 10.66 -15.46
C MET A 409 12.90 9.37 -15.70
N TYR A 410 11.71 9.30 -15.10
CA TYR A 410 10.56 8.51 -15.55
C TYR A 410 9.44 9.51 -15.85
N CYS A 411 9.52 10.19 -17.01
CA CYS A 411 8.56 11.24 -17.38
C CYS A 411 7.51 10.74 -18.38
N SER A 412 6.30 11.31 -18.30
CA SER A 412 5.10 10.97 -19.06
C SER A 412 5.26 10.93 -20.59
N TRP A 413 6.28 11.57 -21.17
CA TRP A 413 6.52 11.58 -22.62
C TRP A 413 7.04 10.23 -23.14
N CYS A 414 7.81 9.48 -22.35
CA CYS A 414 8.25 8.11 -22.69
C CYS A 414 7.06 7.16 -22.92
N ARG A 415 5.91 7.45 -22.30
CA ARG A 415 4.68 6.65 -22.37
C ARG A 415 3.98 6.76 -23.73
N LYS A 416 4.22 7.83 -24.49
CA LYS A 416 3.62 8.02 -25.84
C LYS A 416 4.34 7.22 -26.93
N MET A 417 5.60 6.82 -26.71
CA MET A 417 6.34 5.97 -27.65
C MET A 417 6.21 4.48 -27.35
N SER A 418 5.76 4.08 -26.14
CA SER A 418 5.58 2.66 -25.78
C SER A 418 4.25 2.06 -26.23
N THR A 419 3.36 2.86 -26.84
CA THR A 419 2.06 2.39 -27.34
C THR A 419 2.11 1.92 -28.80
N ASP A 420 3.22 2.13 -29.50
CA ASP A 420 3.50 1.43 -30.75
C ASP A 420 4.19 0.11 -30.40
N ALA A 421 3.61 -0.99 -30.88
CA ALA A 421 3.93 -2.37 -30.53
C ALA A 421 5.29 -2.86 -31.09
N ASP A 422 6.30 -1.99 -31.16
CA ASP A 422 7.63 -2.27 -31.72
C ASP A 422 8.78 -2.08 -30.71
N PHE A 423 8.52 -1.86 -29.42
CA PHE A 423 9.61 -1.63 -28.45
C PHE A 423 10.36 -2.90 -28.00
N ASP A 424 9.77 -4.09 -28.18
CA ASP A 424 10.51 -5.37 -28.06
C ASP A 424 11.36 -5.67 -29.33
N GLY A 425 11.24 -4.84 -30.37
CA GLY A 425 12.00 -4.92 -31.62
C GLY A 425 13.02 -3.80 -31.84
N CYS A 426 13.02 -2.73 -31.02
CA CYS A 426 14.02 -1.66 -31.10
C CYS A 426 15.35 -2.06 -30.44
N VAL A 427 15.94 -3.15 -30.96
CA VAL A 427 17.37 -3.12 -31.27
C VAL A 427 17.52 -2.02 -32.30
N VAL A 428 17.74 -0.77 -31.86
CA VAL A 428 18.28 0.26 -32.74
C VAL A 428 19.64 -0.28 -33.17
N GLY A 429 19.65 -0.87 -34.37
CA GLY A 429 20.86 -1.29 -35.01
C GLY A 429 21.71 -0.04 -35.16
N PHE A 430 22.74 0.08 -34.33
CA PHE A 430 23.87 0.96 -34.60
C PHE A 430 24.34 0.64 -36.01
N ARG A 431 23.92 1.45 -36.99
CA ARG A 431 24.39 1.34 -38.38
C ARG A 431 25.82 1.88 -38.44
N GLY A 432 26.75 1.10 -37.92
CA GLY A 432 28.14 1.13 -38.36
C GLY A 432 28.20 0.59 -39.77
N THR A 433 28.60 1.43 -40.72
CA THR A 433 28.85 1.05 -42.11
C THR A 433 30.00 0.04 -42.22
N GLY A 434 29.73 -1.18 -42.70
CA GLY A 434 30.75 -2.15 -43.13
C GLY A 434 30.30 -3.62 -42.93
N PRO A 435 30.52 -4.53 -43.90
CA PRO A 435 29.82 -5.82 -43.92
C PRO A 435 30.40 -6.81 -42.91
N PHE A 436 29.49 -7.50 -42.22
CA PHE A 436 29.76 -8.69 -41.43
C PHE A 436 30.28 -9.82 -42.33
N LYS A 437 31.41 -10.40 -41.95
CA LYS A 437 31.80 -11.79 -42.19
C LYS A 437 32.30 -12.38 -40.90
#